data_AF-A0A7W1AGY9-F1
#
_entry.id   AF-A0A7W1AGY9-F1
#
_cell.length_a   1.000
_cell.length_b   1.000
_cell.length_c   1.000
_cell.angle_alpha   90.00
_cell.angle_beta   90.00
_cell.angle_gamma   90.00
#
_symmetry.space_group_name_H-M   'P 1'
#
loop_
_entity.id
_entity.type
_entity.pdbx_description
1 polymer ?
#
loop_
_entity_poly.entity_id
_entity_poly.type
_entity_poly.pdbx_seq_one_letter_code
_entity_poly.pdbx_strand_id
1 'polypeptide(L)'
;TTTVEATAGSGRHSLVGFDILRIGVMAGRTFGSVSPYVLARGFGGPVAWTLDGMSVTGTDTSKFQLGAGANVALPGDLAMQLDISALGERSISLGASYRL
;
A
#
# COMPACT_ATOMS: atom_id res chain seq x y z
N THR A 1 3.15 13.04 43.33
CA THR A 1 3.87 13.19 42.05
C THR A 1 5.10 12.33 42.11
N THR A 2 5.07 11.19 41.44
CA THR A 2 6.20 10.25 41.38
C THR A 2 6.52 10.06 39.92
N THR A 3 7.58 10.71 39.47
CA THR A 3 8.16 10.57 38.13
C THR A 3 8.82 9.19 38.06
N VAL A 4 8.29 8.31 37.22
CA VAL A 4 8.96 7.06 36.88
C VAL A 4 9.77 7.34 35.61
N GLU A 5 11.09 7.43 35.74
CA GLU A 5 12.00 7.35 34.60
C GLU A 5 11.82 5.97 33.97
N ALA A 6 11.20 5.94 32.79
CA ALA A 6 11.14 4.74 31.98
C ALA A 6 12.54 4.48 31.44
N THR A 7 13.30 3.63 32.14
CA THR A 7 14.49 2.97 31.61
C THR A 7 14.07 2.31 30.30
N ALA A 8 14.55 2.84 29.18
CA ALA A 8 14.35 2.27 27.85
C ALA A 8 15.10 0.94 27.79
N GLY A 9 14.48 -0.12 28.33
CA GLY A 9 14.88 -1.49 28.09
C GLY A 9 14.80 -1.71 26.58
N SER A 10 15.87 -2.27 26.00
CA SER A 10 15.91 -2.69 24.60
C SER A 10 15.05 -3.94 24.39
N GLY A 11 13.79 -3.88 24.82
CA GLY A 11 12.77 -4.86 24.49
C GLY A 11 12.70 -4.96 22.98
N ARG A 12 12.93 -6.16 22.45
CA ARG A 12 12.89 -6.40 21.01
C ARG A 12 11.42 -6.33 20.58
N HIS A 13 10.97 -5.15 20.17
CA HIS A 13 9.62 -4.97 19.65
C HIS A 13 9.55 -5.65 18.29
N SER A 14 8.79 -6.73 18.20
CA SER A 14 8.52 -7.44 16.95
C SER A 14 7.15 -7.00 16.43
N LEU A 15 7.11 -6.59 15.18
CA LEU A 15 5.93 -6.03 14.52
C LEU A 15 5.58 -6.93 13.34
N VAL A 16 4.37 -7.52 13.37
CA VAL A 16 3.86 -8.32 12.27
C VAL A 16 2.48 -7.78 11.85
N GLY A 17 2.44 -7.15 10.68
CA GLY A 17 1.20 -6.68 10.06
C GLY A 17 0.69 -7.68 9.03
N PHE A 18 -0.61 -7.97 9.06
CA PHE A 18 -1.28 -8.73 8.02
C PHE A 18 -2.28 -7.82 7.29
N ASP A 19 -1.99 -7.47 6.04
CA ASP A 19 -2.96 -6.80 5.18
C ASP A 19 -3.77 -7.86 4.40
N ILE A 20 -4.84 -8.34 5.03
CA ILE A 20 -5.66 -9.44 4.52
C ILE A 20 -6.50 -8.99 3.32
N LEU A 21 -6.90 -7.71 3.28
CA LEU A 21 -7.77 -7.18 2.25
C LEU A 21 -7.22 -5.89 1.64
N ARG A 22 -7.01 -5.90 0.33
CA ARG A 22 -6.57 -4.76 -0.47
C ARG A 22 -7.59 -4.53 -1.58
N ILE A 23 -8.27 -3.39 -1.54
CA ILE A 23 -9.30 -3.01 -2.54
C ILE A 23 -8.83 -1.74 -3.24
N GLY A 24 -8.96 -1.71 -4.57
CA GLY A 24 -8.57 -0.56 -5.37
C GLY A 24 -9.61 -0.19 -6.41
N VAL A 25 -9.74 1.10 -6.68
CA VAL A 25 -10.52 1.66 -7.79
C VAL A 25 -9.63 2.56 -8.64
N MET A 26 -9.90 2.60 -9.94
CA MET A 26 -9.17 3.42 -10.91
C MET A 26 -10.17 4.13 -11.81
N ALA A 27 -9.91 5.39 -12.12
CA ALA A 27 -10.71 6.19 -13.03
C ALA A 27 -9.79 6.92 -14.01
N GLY A 28 -10.02 6.76 -15.30
CA GLY A 28 -9.15 7.32 -16.33
C GLY A 28 -9.80 7.32 -17.70
N ARG A 29 -9.06 7.84 -18.68
CA ARG A 29 -9.51 7.95 -20.06
C ARG A 29 -8.40 7.52 -21.01
N THR A 30 -8.78 6.79 -22.05
CA THR A 30 -7.87 6.36 -23.10
C THR A 30 -7.69 7.42 -24.18
N PHE A 31 -6.44 7.66 -24.57
CA PHE A 31 -6.00 8.55 -25.64
C PHE A 31 -5.04 7.79 -26.56
N GLY A 32 -5.57 7.20 -27.64
CA GLY A 32 -4.77 6.36 -28.53
C GLY A 32 -4.20 5.15 -27.80
N SER A 33 -2.87 5.01 -27.79
CA SER A 33 -2.17 3.91 -27.11
C SER A 33 -1.97 4.13 -25.61
N VAL A 34 -2.25 5.32 -25.07
CA VAL A 34 -1.98 5.65 -23.67
C VAL A 34 -3.30 5.86 -22.92
N SER A 35 -3.45 5.24 -21.76
CA SER A 35 -4.61 5.37 -20.88
C SER A 35 -4.17 5.86 -19.49
N PRO A 36 -4.04 7.18 -19.28
CA PRO A 36 -3.81 7.73 -17.95
C PRO A 36 -5.03 7.54 -17.04
N TYR A 37 -4.78 7.34 -15.76
CA TYR A 37 -5.81 7.23 -14.72
C TYR A 37 -5.32 7.74 -13.37
N VAL A 38 -6.27 8.07 -12.51
CA VAL A 38 -6.07 8.20 -11.07
C VAL A 38 -6.48 6.91 -10.39
N LEU A 39 -5.84 6.60 -9.26
CA LEU A 39 -6.12 5.41 -8.48
C LEU A 39 -6.31 5.74 -7.00
N ALA A 40 -7.23 5.02 -6.37
CA ALA A 40 -7.42 5.02 -4.93
C ALA A 40 -7.44 3.58 -4.44
N ARG A 41 -6.62 3.26 -3.44
CA ARG A 41 -6.56 1.93 -2.83
C ARG A 41 -6.76 2.05 -1.33
N GLY A 42 -7.52 1.12 -0.77
CA GLY A 42 -7.65 0.91 0.66
C GLY A 42 -7.07 -0.45 1.05
N PHE A 43 -6.44 -0.51 2.22
CA PHE A 43 -5.79 -1.70 2.76
C PHE A 43 -6.35 -1.92 4.16
N GLY A 44 -6.65 -3.16 4.52
CA GLY A 44 -7.26 -3.45 5.80
C GLY A 44 -6.84 -4.82 6.31
N GLY A 45 -6.62 -4.89 7.61
CA GLY A 45 -6.31 -6.12 8.29
C GLY A 45 -5.80 -5.85 9.71
N PRO A 46 -5.94 -6.83 10.62
CA PRO A 46 -5.44 -6.70 11.97
C PRO A 46 -3.91 -6.66 11.97
N VAL A 47 -3.35 -5.71 12.73
CA VAL A 47 -1.92 -5.71 13.04
C VAL A 47 -1.75 -6.36 14.42
N ALA A 48 -0.90 -7.38 14.50
CA ALA A 48 -0.56 -8.06 15.75
C ALA A 48 0.79 -7.53 16.25
N TRP A 49 0.81 -7.05 17.49
CA TRP A 49 1.99 -6.45 18.13
C TRP A 49 2.31 -7.25 19.39
N THR A 50 3.61 -7.38 19.68
CA THR A 50 4.07 -7.86 20.99
C THR A 50 4.66 -6.66 21.73
N LEU A 51 3.95 -6.20 22.76
CA LEU A 51 4.40 -5.11 23.63
C LEU A 51 4.65 -5.70 25.03
N ASP A 52 5.88 -5.60 25.53
CA ASP A 52 6.28 -6.14 26.84
C ASP A 52 5.92 -7.63 27.06
N GLY A 53 6.00 -8.44 26.00
CA GLY A 53 5.64 -9.86 26.04
C GLY A 53 4.13 -10.15 25.98
N MET A 54 3.29 -9.12 25.92
CA MET A 54 1.84 -9.24 25.73
C MET A 54 1.47 -9.09 24.25
N SER A 55 0.62 -9.98 23.76
CA SER A 55 0.03 -9.85 22.42
C SER A 55 -1.08 -8.80 22.43
N VAL A 56 -0.97 -7.81 21.57
CA VAL A 56 -1.95 -6.74 21.41
C VAL A 56 -2.35 -6.64 19.93
N THR A 57 -3.62 -6.31 19.67
CA THR A 57 -4.16 -6.16 18.31
C THR A 57 -4.63 -4.74 18.09
N GLY A 58 -4.36 -4.19 16.91
CA GLY A 58 -4.62 -2.78 16.58
C GLY A 58 -4.68 -2.54 15.08
N THR A 59 -4.79 -1.26 14.73
CA THR A 59 -4.93 -0.80 13.34
C THR A 59 -3.77 0.13 12.98
N ASP A 60 -3.25 0.02 11.77
CA ASP A 60 -2.27 0.98 11.24
C ASP A 60 -2.94 2.34 10.95
N THR A 61 -2.16 3.41 11.10
CA THR A 61 -2.56 4.81 10.84
C THR A 61 -2.79 5.15 9.36
N SER A 62 -2.12 4.47 8.42
CA SER A 62 -2.25 4.75 6.99
C SER A 62 -2.72 3.52 6.23
N LYS A 63 -4.01 3.47 5.93
CA LYS A 63 -4.68 2.35 5.24
C LYS A 63 -5.19 2.71 3.86
N PHE A 64 -4.61 3.74 3.25
CA PHE A 64 -4.98 4.18 1.91
C PHE A 64 -3.77 4.58 1.07
N GLN A 65 -3.97 4.55 -0.23
CA GLN A 65 -3.06 5.09 -1.23
C GLN A 65 -3.87 5.90 -2.23
N LEU A 66 -3.42 7.12 -2.52
CA LEU A 66 -3.89 7.88 -3.67
C LEU A 66 -2.73 8.13 -4.61
N GLY A 67 -2.99 7.94 -5.89
CA GLY A 67 -1.97 7.98 -6.92
C GLY A 67 -2.51 8.20 -8.31
N ALA A 68 -1.60 8.14 -9.27
CA ALA A 68 -1.90 8.18 -10.68
C ALA A 68 -1.00 7.21 -11.42
N GLY A 69 -1.45 6.80 -12.60
CA GLY A 69 -0.74 5.86 -13.44
C GLY A 69 -1.13 5.99 -14.90
N ALA A 70 -0.49 5.17 -15.72
CA ALA A 70 -0.82 5.06 -17.12
C ALA A 70 -0.62 3.63 -17.61
N ASN A 71 -1.55 3.18 -18.44
CA ASN A 71 -1.37 2.00 -19.27
C ASN A 71 -0.91 2.41 -20.66
N VAL A 72 0.08 1.73 -21.22
CA VAL A 72 0.57 1.94 -22.59
C VAL A 72 0.38 0.63 -23.35
N ALA A 73 -0.49 0.65 -24.36
CA ALA A 73 -0.63 -0.42 -25.31
C ALA A 73 0.59 -0.43 -26.25
N LEU A 74 1.22 -1.59 -26.37
CA LEU A 74 2.35 -1.85 -27.24
C LEU A 74 1.91 -2.71 -28.42
N PRO A 75 2.65 -2.73 -29.54
CA PRO A 75 2.40 -3.68 -30.63
C PRO A 75 2.48 -5.13 -30.14
N GLY A 76 1.72 -6.03 -30.78
CA GLY A 76 1.77 -7.47 -30.50
C GLY A 76 1.08 -7.87 -29.20
N ASP A 77 -0.11 -7.31 -28.94
CA ASP A 77 -1.00 -7.70 -27.83
C ASP A 77 -0.41 -7.52 -26.41
N LEU A 78 0.67 -6.76 -26.31
CA LEU A 78 1.35 -6.41 -25.06
C LEU A 78 0.85 -5.05 -24.54
N ALA A 79 0.81 -4.89 -23.23
CA ALA A 79 0.66 -3.59 -22.59
C ALA A 79 1.58 -3.47 -21.38
N MET A 80 1.98 -2.24 -21.06
CA MET A 80 2.73 -1.89 -19.85
C MET A 80 1.91 -0.97 -18.96
N GLN A 81 2.12 -1.07 -17.66
CA GLN A 81 1.46 -0.26 -16.64
C GLN A 81 2.48 0.36 -15.70
N LEU A 82 2.32 1.64 -15.37
CA LEU A 82 3.04 2.33 -14.31
C LEU A 82 2.06 2.94 -13.31
N ASP A 83 2.27 2.69 -12.02
CA ASP A 83 1.53 3.29 -10.91
C ASP A 83 2.47 4.05 -9.98
N ILE A 84 2.05 5.23 -9.56
CA ILE A 84 2.73 6.02 -8.52
C ILE A 84 1.70 6.44 -7.47
N SER A 85 1.86 5.92 -6.25
CA SER A 85 1.10 6.33 -5.06
C SER A 85 1.92 7.34 -4.27
N ALA A 86 1.41 8.56 -4.13
CA ALA A 86 2.13 9.68 -3.50
C ALA A 86 1.55 10.08 -2.13
N LEU A 87 0.28 9.77 -1.88
CA LEU A 87 -0.41 10.09 -0.62
C LEU A 87 -0.80 8.80 0.11
N GLY A 88 -0.68 8.82 1.44
CA GLY A 88 -0.83 7.62 2.27
C GLY A 88 0.42 6.74 2.19
N GLU A 89 0.24 5.45 1.94
CA GLU A 89 1.38 4.56 1.68
C GLU A 89 2.04 4.89 0.32
N ARG A 90 3.34 5.16 0.32
CA ARG A 90 4.04 5.58 -0.91
C ARG A 90 4.57 4.36 -1.65
N SER A 91 4.28 4.28 -2.94
CA SER A 91 4.67 3.14 -3.77
C SER A 91 4.89 3.55 -5.22
N ILE A 92 5.79 2.84 -5.88
CA ILE A 92 5.94 2.84 -7.34
C ILE A 92 5.82 1.39 -7.81
N SER A 93 5.06 1.14 -8.87
CA SER A 93 4.87 -0.21 -9.41
C SER A 93 4.88 -0.18 -10.93
N LEU A 94 5.52 -1.18 -11.53
CA LEU A 94 5.58 -1.39 -12.97
C LEU A 94 5.04 -2.79 -13.29
N GLY A 95 4.19 -2.89 -14.29
CA GLY A 95 3.58 -4.15 -14.73
C GLY A 95 3.58 -4.31 -16.25
N ALA A 96 3.41 -5.55 -16.69
CA ALA A 96 3.21 -5.90 -18.10
C ALA A 96 2.10 -6.96 -18.21
N SER A 97 1.32 -6.90 -19.29
CA SER A 97 0.22 -7.82 -19.57
C SER A 97 0.20 -8.21 -21.04
N TYR A 98 -0.16 -9.46 -21.31
CA TYR A 98 -0.34 -9.99 -22.67
C TYR A 98 -1.77 -10.48 -22.86
N ARG A 99 -2.35 -10.23 -24.04
CA ARG A 99 -3.67 -10.75 -24.42
C ARG A 99 -3.49 -12.08 -25.19
N LEU A 100 -3.97 -13.17 -24.58
CA LEU A 100 -4.00 -14.53 -25.16
C LEU A 100 -5.22 -14.72 -26.07
#